data_AF-A0A7V6UE61-F1
#
_entry.id   AF-A0A7V6UE61-F1
#
_cell.length_a   1.000
_cell.length_b   1.000
_cell.length_c   1.000
_cell.angle_alpha   90.00
_cell.angle_beta   90.00
_cell.angle_gamma   90.00
#
_symmetry.space_group_name_H-M   'P 1'
#
loop_
_entity.id
_entity.type
_entity.pdbx_description
1 polymer ?
#
loop_
_entity_poly.entity_id
_entity_poly.type
_entity_poly.pdbx_seq_one_letter_code
_entity_poly.pdbx_strand_id
1 'polypeptide(L)'
;MRVIETTKGEIIKGKDVYPYEIKNEKIHIKLPFYVNLKKLTDLLKQRDYFVANDPEEMDSQGWGKWYDAEGYYPYWIYEEDHCHYFAFPPEDYKLVPEPGAAPKHMPVLGTRAVEEFFHWLPVLKEAMIKDEPVHSRE
;
A
#
# COMPACT_ATOMS: atom_id res chain seq x y z
N MET A 1 8.49 28.55 13.65
CA MET A 1 8.66 27.11 13.98
C MET A 1 8.60 26.36 12.66
N ARG A 2 9.69 25.76 12.17
CA ARG A 2 9.63 24.92 10.96
C ARG A 2 9.04 23.58 11.37
N VAL A 3 7.83 23.28 10.94
CA VAL A 3 7.24 21.94 11.11
C VAL A 3 8.10 21.00 10.28
N ILE A 4 8.82 20.09 10.92
CA ILE A 4 9.50 19.01 10.21
C ILE A 4 8.39 18.11 9.69
N GLU A 5 8.11 18.23 8.40
CA GLU A 5 7.16 17.41 7.67
C GLU A 5 7.71 15.99 7.63
N THR A 6 7.18 15.11 8.47
CA THR A 6 7.56 13.69 8.45
C THR A 6 6.75 13.02 7.34
N THR A 7 7.25 13.16 6.11
CA THR A 7 6.83 12.36 4.96
C THR A 7 7.30 10.91 5.09
N LYS A 8 8.09 10.56 6.11
CA LYS A 8 8.60 9.22 6.39
C LYS A 8 8.45 8.86 7.86
N GLY A 9 8.31 7.57 8.13
CA GLY A 9 8.29 7.03 9.50
C GLY A 9 8.17 5.52 9.50
N GLU A 10 7.78 4.95 10.64
CA GLU A 10 7.62 3.51 10.83
C GLU A 10 6.33 3.21 11.60
N ILE A 11 5.61 2.17 11.18
CA ILE A 11 4.51 1.57 11.94
C ILE A 11 5.06 0.37 12.69
N ILE A 12 4.91 0.35 14.02
CA ILE A 12 5.38 -0.75 14.87
C ILE A 12 4.18 -1.56 15.35
N LYS A 13 4.19 -2.88 15.08
CA LYS A 13 3.19 -3.82 15.61
C LYS A 13 3.86 -5.04 16.20
N GLY A 14 4.00 -5.05 17.53
CA GLY A 14 4.74 -6.10 18.22
C GLY A 14 6.22 -6.06 17.82
N LYS A 15 6.68 -7.10 17.12
CA LYS A 15 8.06 -7.20 16.60
C LYS A 15 8.18 -6.75 15.14
N ASP A 16 7.06 -6.55 14.44
CA ASP A 16 7.07 -6.16 13.04
C ASP A 16 7.22 -4.63 12.93
N VAL A 17 8.11 -4.20 12.03
CA VAL A 17 8.33 -2.79 11.69
C VAL A 17 8.02 -2.59 10.21
N TYR A 18 7.18 -1.60 9.92
CA TYR A 18 6.75 -1.24 8.57
C TYR A 18 7.13 0.20 8.26
N PRO A 19 8.28 0.42 7.59
CA PRO A 19 8.65 1.74 7.11
C PRO A 19 7.60 2.27 6.14
N TYR A 20 7.27 3.55 6.26
CA TYR A 20 6.35 4.21 5.34
C TYR A 20 6.93 5.53 4.81
N GLU A 21 6.47 5.90 3.63
CA GLU A 21 6.66 7.22 3.03
C GLU A 21 5.33 7.74 2.49
N ILE A 22 5.10 9.05 2.54
CA ILE A 22 4.00 9.73 1.89
C ILE A 22 4.54 10.39 0.61
N LYS A 23 4.20 9.83 -0.56
CA LYS A 23 4.59 10.33 -1.88
C LYS A 23 3.37 10.35 -2.80
N ASN A 24 3.30 11.33 -3.69
CA ASN A 24 2.17 11.50 -4.63
C ASN A 24 0.79 11.42 -3.96
N GLU A 25 0.66 12.07 -2.78
CA GLU A 25 -0.57 12.10 -1.97
C GLU A 25 -1.07 10.74 -1.46
N LYS A 26 -0.28 9.67 -1.61
CA LYS A 26 -0.55 8.33 -1.08
C LYS A 26 0.45 7.96 0.01
N ILE A 27 0.05 7.03 0.86
CA ILE A 27 0.93 6.36 1.82
C ILE A 27 1.51 5.13 1.13
N HIS A 28 2.81 4.94 1.24
CA HIS A 28 3.55 3.81 0.68
C HIS A 28 4.23 3.09 1.83
N ILE A 29 3.82 1.85 2.09
CA ILE A 29 4.38 1.02 3.15
C ILE A 29 5.30 -0.03 2.52
N LYS A 30 6.56 -0.06 2.95
CA LYS A 30 7.50 -1.11 2.60
C LYS A 30 7.10 -2.40 3.32
N LEU A 31 6.83 -3.46 2.55
CA LEU A 31 6.51 -4.77 3.11
C LEU A 31 7.81 -5.54 3.40
N PRO A 32 7.89 -6.26 4.54
CA PRO A 32 9.05 -7.11 4.86
C PRO A 32 9.01 -8.47 4.16
N PHE A 33 8.17 -8.62 3.13
CA PHE A 33 7.96 -9.84 2.36
C PHE A 33 7.51 -9.49 0.94
N TYR A 34 7.69 -10.45 0.03
CA TYR A 34 7.19 -10.35 -1.33
C TYR A 34 5.80 -10.96 -1.46
N VAL A 35 5.03 -10.42 -2.39
CA VAL A 35 3.64 -10.83 -2.65
C VAL A 35 3.58 -11.48 -4.03
N ASN A 36 2.98 -12.66 -4.11
CA ASN A 36 2.66 -13.31 -5.36
C ASN A 36 1.46 -12.57 -5.98
N LEU A 37 1.69 -11.79 -7.05
CA LEU A 37 0.67 -10.97 -7.68
C LEU A 37 -0.48 -11.81 -8.24
N LYS A 38 -0.19 -12.97 -8.83
CA LYS A 38 -1.23 -13.89 -9.32
C LYS A 38 -2.15 -14.33 -8.18
N LYS A 39 -1.57 -14.78 -7.07
CA LYS A 39 -2.33 -15.19 -5.88
C LYS A 39 -3.13 -14.04 -5.28
N LEU A 40 -2.56 -12.84 -5.23
CA LEU A 40 -3.25 -11.65 -4.78
C LEU A 40 -4.46 -11.35 -5.67
N THR A 41 -4.28 -11.36 -6.99
CA THR A 41 -5.36 -11.11 -7.96
C THR A 41 -6.48 -12.12 -7.84
N ASP A 42 -6.16 -13.41 -7.67
CA ASP A 42 -7.15 -14.46 -7.44
C ASP A 42 -7.96 -14.20 -6.14
N LEU A 43 -7.30 -13.83 -5.04
CA LEU A 43 -7.94 -13.49 -3.77
C LEU A 43 -8.83 -12.24 -3.87
N LEU A 44 -8.39 -11.22 -4.60
CA LEU A 44 -9.13 -9.98 -4.79
C LEU A 44 -10.40 -10.21 -5.61
N LYS A 45 -10.31 -10.97 -6.71
CA LYS A 45 -11.47 -11.35 -7.54
C LYS A 45 -12.48 -12.17 -6.75
N GLN A 46 -12.04 -13.12 -5.92
CA GLN A 46 -12.91 -13.90 -5.04
C GLN A 46 -13.68 -13.06 -4.01
N ARG A 47 -13.16 -11.88 -3.67
CA ARG A 47 -13.78 -10.92 -2.73
C ARG A 47 -14.54 -9.81 -3.46
N ASP A 48 -14.84 -9.99 -4.74
CA ASP A 48 -15.52 -9.02 -5.61
C ASP A 48 -14.82 -7.65 -5.62
N TYR A 49 -13.49 -7.64 -5.84
CA TYR A 49 -12.74 -6.44 -6.18
C TYR A 49 -12.39 -6.41 -7.67
N PHE A 50 -12.43 -5.20 -8.24
CA PHE A 50 -11.86 -4.95 -9.56
C PHE A 50 -10.34 -4.83 -9.44
N VAL A 51 -9.64 -5.28 -10.48
CA VAL A 51 -8.18 -5.36 -10.53
C VAL A 51 -7.67 -4.66 -11.79
N ALA A 52 -6.57 -3.92 -11.65
CA ALA A 52 -5.99 -3.08 -12.71
C ALA A 52 -5.26 -3.87 -13.79
N ASN A 53 -4.30 -4.70 -13.37
CA ASN A 53 -3.32 -5.31 -14.26
C ASN A 53 -3.51 -6.84 -14.36
N ASP A 54 -2.96 -7.41 -15.42
CA ASP A 54 -2.73 -8.84 -15.51
C ASP A 54 -1.42 -9.18 -14.76
N PRO A 55 -1.44 -10.06 -13.76
CA PRO A 55 -0.24 -10.44 -13.01
C PRO A 55 0.81 -11.20 -13.82
N GLU A 56 0.50 -11.68 -15.03
CA GLU A 56 1.48 -12.30 -15.94
C GLU A 56 2.20 -11.28 -16.83
N GLU A 57 1.64 -10.08 -16.98
CA GLU A 57 2.19 -9.03 -17.87
C GLU A 57 2.86 -7.87 -17.10
N MET A 58 2.48 -7.66 -15.83
CA MET A 58 2.89 -6.50 -15.04
C MET A 58 3.44 -6.91 -13.67
N ASP A 59 4.41 -6.13 -13.17
CA ASP A 59 5.05 -6.24 -11.85
C ASP A 59 4.31 -5.47 -10.73
N SER A 60 3.09 -5.02 -11.02
CA SER A 60 2.26 -4.25 -10.11
C SER A 60 0.80 -4.64 -10.24
N GLN A 61 0.04 -4.46 -9.17
CA GLN A 61 -1.38 -4.73 -9.14
C GLN A 61 -2.13 -3.63 -8.38
N GLY A 62 -3.04 -2.95 -9.06
CA GLY A 62 -4.02 -2.04 -8.46
C GLY A 62 -5.35 -2.73 -8.20
N TRP A 63 -6.10 -2.32 -7.18
CA TRP A 63 -7.46 -2.80 -6.94
C TRP A 63 -8.37 -1.82 -6.20
N GLY A 64 -9.68 -2.07 -6.27
CA GLY A 64 -10.73 -1.21 -5.71
C GLY A 64 -12.13 -1.83 -5.79
N LYS A 65 -13.07 -1.33 -4.97
CA LYS A 65 -14.48 -1.75 -5.00
C LYS A 65 -15.28 -1.12 -6.13
N TRP A 66 -14.78 -0.01 -6.66
CA TRP A 66 -15.42 0.75 -7.73
C TRP A 66 -14.47 0.78 -8.92
N TYR A 67 -14.99 0.43 -10.09
CA TYR A 67 -14.37 0.74 -11.37
C TYR A 67 -14.88 2.13 -11.76
N ASP A 68 -14.04 3.15 -11.72
CA ASP A 68 -14.32 4.36 -12.49
C ASP A 68 -13.69 4.22 -13.88
N ALA A 69 -14.32 4.82 -14.90
CA ALA A 69 -13.82 4.82 -16.26
C ALA A 69 -12.48 5.55 -16.42
N GLU A 70 -12.03 6.23 -15.36
CA GLU A 70 -10.73 6.88 -15.25
C GLU A 70 -9.63 5.93 -14.73
N GLY A 71 -9.99 4.70 -14.33
CA GLY A 71 -9.07 3.65 -13.92
C GLY A 71 -8.42 3.88 -12.55
N TYR A 72 -9.03 4.68 -11.67
CA TYR A 72 -8.43 5.02 -10.38
C TYR A 72 -8.61 3.91 -9.35
N TYR A 73 -7.57 3.08 -9.23
CA TYR A 73 -7.49 2.10 -8.15
C TYR A 73 -6.89 2.76 -6.88
N PRO A 74 -7.61 2.73 -5.74
CA PRO A 74 -7.12 3.33 -4.50
C PRO A 74 -5.89 2.60 -3.99
N TYR A 75 -5.90 1.27 -4.07
CA TYR A 75 -4.87 0.39 -3.53
C TYR A 75 -3.95 -0.12 -4.61
N TRP A 76 -2.67 -0.20 -4.31
CA TRP A 76 -1.64 -0.71 -5.21
C TRP A 76 -0.61 -1.52 -4.46
N ILE A 77 -0.11 -2.56 -5.11
CA ILE A 77 1.17 -3.18 -4.78
C ILE A 77 2.09 -3.11 -5.99
N TYR A 78 3.36 -2.82 -5.78
CA TYR A 78 4.36 -2.75 -6.83
C TYR A 78 5.75 -3.06 -6.26
N GLU A 79 6.68 -3.45 -7.13
CA GLU A 79 8.09 -3.63 -6.79
C GLU A 79 8.88 -2.34 -7.08
N GLU A 80 9.75 -1.94 -6.14
CA GLU A 80 10.74 -0.87 -6.31
C GLU A 80 11.97 -1.23 -5.49
N ASP A 81 13.17 -1.16 -6.07
CA ASP A 81 14.45 -1.52 -5.43
C ASP A 81 14.42 -2.90 -4.72
N HIS A 82 13.91 -3.93 -5.40
CA HIS A 82 13.76 -5.29 -4.85
C HIS A 82 12.97 -5.32 -3.54
N CYS A 83 11.95 -4.48 -3.42
CA CYS A 83 11.07 -4.43 -2.27
C CYS A 83 9.63 -4.24 -2.76
N HIS A 84 8.67 -4.93 -2.14
CA HIS A 84 7.27 -4.66 -2.39
C HIS A 84 6.77 -3.51 -1.53
N TYR A 85 6.07 -2.57 -2.17
CA TYR A 85 5.40 -1.47 -1.51
C TYR A 85 3.90 -1.61 -1.65
N PHE A 86 3.18 -1.43 -0.54
CA PHE A 86 1.73 -1.28 -0.53
C PHE A 86 1.37 0.20 -0.47
N ALA A 87 0.66 0.70 -1.48
CA ALA A 87 0.24 2.09 -1.58
C ALA A 87 -1.27 2.25 -1.48
N PHE A 88 -1.72 3.23 -0.71
CA PHE A 88 -3.15 3.50 -0.47
C PHE A 88 -3.41 4.97 -0.10
N PRO A 89 -4.66 5.45 -0.19
CA PRO A 89 -5.01 6.81 0.21
C PRO A 89 -4.79 7.02 1.71
N PRO A 90 -4.37 8.20 2.15
CA PRO A 90 -4.02 8.45 3.54
C PRO A 90 -5.23 8.49 4.48
N GLU A 91 -6.43 8.85 4.00
CA GLU A 91 -7.69 9.01 4.78
C GLU A 91 -7.64 10.03 5.94
N ASP A 92 -6.46 10.40 6.42
CA ASP A 92 -6.17 11.34 7.48
C ASP A 92 -5.36 12.52 6.93
N TYR A 93 -5.82 13.74 7.22
CA TYR A 93 -5.18 14.98 6.79
C TYR A 93 -5.08 15.95 7.96
N LYS A 94 -3.96 16.66 8.05
CA LYS A 94 -3.82 17.83 8.92
C LYS A 94 -4.03 19.10 8.13
N LEU A 95 -4.67 20.10 8.72
CA LEU A 95 -4.77 21.44 8.14
C LEU A 95 -3.49 22.22 8.44
N VAL A 96 -2.81 22.66 7.39
CA VAL A 96 -1.65 23.55 7.50
C VAL A 96 -2.06 24.95 7.05
N PRO A 97 -1.96 25.96 7.92
CA PRO A 97 -2.21 27.34 7.54
C PRO A 97 -1.26 27.78 6.42
N GLU A 98 -1.81 28.40 5.39
CA GLU A 98 -1.03 28.96 4.28
C GLU A 98 -1.26 30.49 4.23
N PRO A 99 -0.22 31.32 4.40
CA PRO A 99 -0.39 32.77 4.41
C PRO A 99 -0.98 33.29 3.09
N GLY A 100 -2.16 33.92 3.16
CA GLY A 100 -2.81 34.49 1.98
C GLY A 100 -3.63 33.50 1.13
N ALA A 101 -3.77 32.24 1.57
CA ALA A 101 -4.56 31.22 0.88
C ALA A 101 -5.45 30.42 1.86
N ALA A 102 -6.30 29.55 1.31
CA ALA A 102 -7.05 28.59 2.12
C ALA A 102 -6.08 27.57 2.75
N PRO A 103 -6.36 27.07 3.97
CA PRO A 103 -5.52 26.05 4.61
C PRO A 103 -5.35 24.82 3.71
N LYS A 104 -4.11 24.35 3.61
CA LYS A 104 -3.77 23.16 2.82
C LYS A 104 -4.05 21.90 3.63
N HIS A 105 -4.73 20.93 3.02
CA HIS A 105 -4.86 19.58 3.58
C HIS A 105 -3.59 18.81 3.30
N MET A 106 -2.83 18.48 4.34
CA MET A 106 -1.62 17.70 4.22
C MET A 106 -1.86 16.27 4.67
N PRO A 107 -1.55 15.26 3.83
CA PRO A 107 -1.72 13.86 4.20
C PRO A 107 -0.81 13.49 5.38
N VAL A 108 -1.32 12.66 6.27
CA VAL A 108 -0.58 12.14 7.41
C VAL A 108 -0.88 10.66 7.60
N LEU A 109 0.04 9.94 8.24
CA LEU A 109 -0.27 8.62 8.78
C LEU A 109 -1.04 8.82 10.10
N GLY A 110 -2.38 8.85 10.02
CA GLY A 110 -3.26 8.90 11.18
C GLY A 110 -3.83 7.53 11.56
N THR A 111 -4.81 7.53 12.46
CA THR A 111 -5.44 6.29 12.95
C THR A 111 -6.14 5.52 11.82
N ARG A 112 -6.83 6.20 10.91
CA ARG A 112 -7.57 5.56 9.82
C ARG A 112 -6.60 4.92 8.83
N ALA A 113 -5.51 5.61 8.50
CA ALA A 113 -4.46 5.07 7.66
C ALA A 113 -3.88 3.76 8.22
N VAL A 114 -3.62 3.73 9.53
CA VAL A 114 -3.07 2.56 10.22
C VAL A 114 -4.07 1.42 10.28
N GLU A 115 -5.35 1.72 10.56
CA GLU A 115 -6.44 0.74 10.52
C GLU A 115 -6.60 0.13 9.13
N GLU A 116 -6.57 0.97 8.09
CA GLU A 116 -6.66 0.55 6.69
C GLU A 116 -5.50 -0.37 6.30
N PHE A 117 -4.26 -0.01 6.68
CA PHE A 117 -3.12 -0.89 6.48
C PHE A 117 -3.32 -2.25 7.16
N PHE A 118 -3.76 -2.27 8.42
CA PHE A 118 -3.99 -3.52 9.14
C PHE A 118 -5.21 -4.30 8.66
N HIS A 119 -6.16 -3.65 7.99
CA HIS A 119 -7.24 -4.31 7.27
C HIS A 119 -6.71 -5.12 6.08
N TRP A 120 -5.77 -4.54 5.31
CA TRP A 120 -5.19 -5.20 4.14
C TRP A 120 -4.06 -6.19 4.44
N LEU A 121 -3.32 -5.97 5.52
CA LEU A 121 -2.15 -6.78 5.86
C LEU A 121 -2.42 -8.30 5.87
N PRO A 122 -3.54 -8.84 6.40
CA PRO A 122 -3.86 -10.26 6.32
C PRO A 122 -3.95 -10.78 4.87
N VAL A 123 -4.54 -10.00 3.96
CA VAL A 123 -4.68 -10.37 2.54
C VAL A 123 -3.32 -10.42 1.86
N LEU A 124 -2.48 -9.41 2.13
CA LEU A 124 -1.12 -9.34 1.61
C LEU A 124 -0.26 -10.51 2.12
N LYS A 125 -0.39 -10.86 3.41
CA LYS A 125 0.28 -12.03 4.01
C LYS A 125 -0.25 -13.36 3.45
N GLU A 126 -1.54 -13.45 3.15
CA GLU A 126 -2.12 -14.63 2.49
C GLU A 126 -1.53 -14.82 1.09
N ALA A 127 -1.33 -13.73 0.36
CA ALA A 127 -0.70 -13.71 -0.96
C ALA A 127 0.84 -13.75 -0.93
N MET A 128 1.48 -13.87 0.24
CA MET A 128 2.94 -13.89 0.37
C MET A 128 3.56 -15.04 -0.43
N ILE A 129 4.70 -14.77 -1.08
CA ILE A 129 5.57 -15.81 -1.60
C ILE A 129 6.13 -16.56 -0.39
N LYS A 130 5.59 -17.74 -0.10
CA LYS A 130 6.25 -18.68 0.79
C LYS A 130 7.43 -19.21 0.00
N ASP A 131 8.64 -19.15 0.54
CA ASP A 131 9.73 -19.95 -0.01
C ASP A 131 9.23 -21.39 -0.12
N GLU A 132 8.97 -21.83 -1.35
CA GLU A 132 8.84 -23.27 -1.60
C GLU A 132 10.22 -23.84 -1.29
N PRO A 133 10.32 -24.91 -0.48
CA PRO A 133 11.58 -25.63 -0.40
C PRO A 133 11.88 -26.10 -1.82
N VAL A 134 12.95 -25.54 -2.41
CA VAL A 134 13.56 -26.02 -3.64
C VAL A 134 13.62 -27.52 -3.51
N HIS A 135 12.74 -28.23 -4.22
CA HIS A 135 12.86 -29.67 -4.34
C HIS A 135 14.18 -29.89 -5.06
N SER A 136 15.19 -30.30 -4.30
CA SER A 136 16.42 -30.86 -4.80
C SER A 136 16.04 -31.90 -5.84
N ARG A 137 16.25 -31.57 -7.12
CA ARG A 137 16.28 -32.57 -8.17
C ARG A 137 17.58 -33.33 -7.97
N GLU A 138 17.45 -34.54 -7.42
CA GLU A 138 18.48 -35.59 -7.51
C GLU A 138 18.80 -35.93 -8.96
#